data_AF-A0A956UQU7-F1
#
_entry.id   AF-A0A956UQU7-F1
#
_cell.length_a   1.000
_cell.length_b   1.000
_cell.length_c   1.000
_cell.angle_alpha   90.00
_cell.angle_beta   90.00
_cell.angle_gamma   90.00
#
_symmetry.space_group_name_H-M   'P 1'
#
loop_
_entity.id
_entity.type
_entity.pdbx_description
1 polymer ?
#
loop_
_entity_poly.entity_id
_entity_poly.type
_entity_poly.pdbx_seq_one_letter_code
_entity_poly.pdbx_strand_id
1 'polypeptide(L)'
;LGCHLRKRLSGRIWERERRRVYFLQRWPSQRSMKRVRQRVKELTGRSRNGVKDVRVIIRDINPVLRGWGNYFRTGNAAAKFNQVDDYVRSRLRRFLVKRKGRNLRAGEADRWTRDFFHEHGLYRLGGTVKYPGAA
;
A
#
# COMPACT_ATOMS: atom_id res chain seq x y z
N LEU A 1 1.03 -5.88 -16.22
CA LEU A 1 0.66 -6.10 -14.80
C LEU A 1 0.05 -7.50 -14.69
N GLY A 2 0.11 -8.20 -13.55
CA GLY A 2 -0.39 -9.58 -13.46
C GLY A 2 -1.06 -9.85 -12.13
N CYS A 3 -2.03 -10.77 -12.12
CA CYS A 3 -2.73 -11.24 -10.92
C CYS A 3 -2.36 -12.70 -10.66
N HIS A 4 -2.40 -13.12 -9.41
CA HIS A 4 -2.57 -14.53 -9.08
C HIS A 4 -4.06 -14.83 -9.02
N LEU A 5 -4.44 -15.95 -9.62
CA LEU A 5 -5.77 -16.52 -9.59
C LEU A 5 -5.67 -17.88 -8.89
N ARG A 6 -6.51 -18.12 -7.89
CA ARG A 6 -6.54 -19.39 -7.18
C ARG A 6 -7.96 -19.78 -6.84
N LYS A 7 -8.40 -20.96 -7.29
CA LYS A 7 -9.62 -21.59 -6.82
C LYS A 7 -9.40 -22.05 -5.37
N ARG A 8 -10.18 -21.53 -4.42
CA ARG A 8 -10.12 -21.92 -3.01
C ARG A 8 -11.52 -22.06 -2.43
N LEU A 9 -11.68 -22.99 -1.51
CA LEU A 9 -12.83 -22.99 -0.59
C LEU A 9 -12.78 -21.67 0.18
N SER A 10 -13.85 -20.89 0.17
CA SER A 10 -13.85 -19.56 0.79
C SER A 10 -14.68 -19.59 2.06
N GLY A 11 -14.09 -19.18 3.17
CA GLY A 11 -14.78 -18.90 4.44
C GLY A 11 -14.69 -20.03 5.46
N ARG A 12 -14.35 -19.65 6.70
CA ARG A 12 -14.29 -20.57 7.85
C ARG A 12 -15.61 -21.31 8.10
N ILE A 13 -16.74 -20.69 7.75
CA ILE A 13 -18.09 -21.28 7.90
C ILE A 13 -18.26 -22.46 6.94
N TRP A 14 -17.99 -22.27 5.65
CA TRP A 14 -18.11 -23.31 4.62
C TRP A 14 -17.07 -24.43 4.78
N GLU A 15 -15.88 -24.10 5.30
CA GLU A 15 -14.87 -25.08 5.74
C GLU A 15 -15.39 -25.97 6.87
N ARG A 16 -16.06 -25.39 7.88
CA ARG A 16 -16.65 -26.13 9.00
C ARG A 16 -17.84 -26.98 8.57
N GLU A 17 -18.70 -26.46 7.69
CA GLU A 17 -19.87 -27.17 7.16
C GLU A 17 -19.53 -28.22 6.09
N ARG A 18 -18.24 -28.40 5.74
CA ARG A 18 -17.75 -29.31 4.67
C ARG A 18 -18.45 -29.12 3.31
N ARG A 19 -19.05 -27.95 3.09
CA ARG A 19 -19.70 -27.61 1.81
C ARG A 19 -18.64 -27.23 0.79
N ARG A 20 -18.58 -27.96 -0.33
CA ARG A 20 -17.57 -27.80 -1.39
C ARG A 20 -17.84 -26.59 -2.30
N VAL A 21 -17.89 -25.38 -1.73
CA VAL A 21 -18.09 -24.13 -2.49
C VAL A 21 -16.75 -23.44 -2.72
N TYR A 22 -16.29 -23.44 -3.98
CA TYR A 22 -15.03 -22.83 -4.37
C TYR A 22 -15.24 -21.48 -5.01
N PHE A 23 -14.43 -20.51 -4.60
CA PHE A 23 -14.41 -19.18 -5.17
C PHE A 23 -13.07 -18.90 -5.84
N LEU A 24 -13.11 -18.09 -6.89
CA LEU A 24 -11.91 -17.60 -7.54
C LEU A 24 -11.34 -16.44 -6.72
N GLN A 25 -10.25 -16.70 -6.00
CA GLN A 25 -9.51 -15.64 -5.36
C GLN A 25 -8.55 -14.98 -6.37
N ARG A 26 -8.55 -13.65 -6.40
CA ARG A 26 -7.71 -12.81 -7.26
C ARG A 26 -6.92 -11.80 -6.44
N TRP A 27 -5.61 -11.71 -6.59
CA TRP A 27 -4.80 -10.67 -5.94
C TRP A 27 -3.57 -10.28 -6.79
N PRO A 28 -2.92 -9.13 -6.51
CA PRO A 28 -1.71 -8.72 -7.22
C PRO A 28 -0.59 -9.77 -7.19
N SER A 29 0.04 -10.03 -8.35
CA SER A 29 1.16 -10.98 -8.41
C SER A 29 2.39 -10.48 -7.65
N GLN A 30 3.29 -11.39 -7.26
CA GLN A 30 4.55 -10.99 -6.61
C GLN A 30 5.38 -10.05 -7.49
N ARG A 31 5.38 -10.27 -8.80
CA ARG A 31 6.02 -9.37 -9.78
C ARG A 31 5.37 -7.98 -9.77
N SER A 32 4.04 -7.90 -9.70
CA SER A 32 3.32 -6.62 -9.58
C SER A 32 3.65 -5.90 -8.27
N MET A 33 3.66 -6.62 -7.15
CA MET A 33 4.05 -6.09 -5.84
C MET A 33 5.49 -5.56 -5.83
N LYS A 34 6.43 -6.27 -6.48
CA LYS A 34 7.81 -5.80 -6.63
C LYS A 34 7.86 -4.50 -7.44
N ARG A 35 7.13 -4.41 -8.55
CA ARG A 35 7.11 -3.22 -9.42
C ARG A 35 6.58 -1.98 -8.71
N VAL A 36 5.44 -2.06 -8.00
CA VAL A 36 4.91 -0.89 -7.28
C VAL A 36 5.84 -0.42 -6.18
N ARG A 37 6.43 -1.35 -5.41
CA ARG A 37 7.41 -1.02 -4.36
C ARG A 37 8.70 -0.42 -4.95
N GLN A 38 9.14 -0.92 -6.10
CA GLN A 38 10.30 -0.37 -6.81
C GLN A 38 10.03 1.07 -7.27
N ARG A 39 8.84 1.34 -7.82
CA ARG A 39 8.46 2.71 -8.20
C ARG A 39 8.41 3.66 -7.01
N VAL A 40 7.81 3.24 -5.89
CA VAL A 40 7.83 4.01 -4.63
C VAL A 40 9.26 4.21 -4.13
N LYS A 41 10.14 3.20 -4.27
CA LYS A 41 11.54 3.30 -3.87
C LYS A 41 12.30 4.36 -4.67
N GLU A 42 12.04 4.47 -5.96
CA GLU A 42 12.62 5.51 -6.83
C GLU A 42 12.16 6.90 -6.42
N LEU A 43 10.87 7.07 -6.17
CA LEU A 43 10.25 8.34 -5.76
C LEU A 43 10.64 8.78 -4.33
N THR A 44 11.21 7.88 -3.54
CA THR A 44 11.74 8.15 -2.19
C THR A 44 13.26 7.91 -2.11
N GLY A 45 13.94 7.93 -3.26
CA GLY A 45 15.36 7.62 -3.38
C GLY A 45 16.29 8.75 -2.91
N ARG A 46 17.61 8.53 -3.03
CA ARG A 46 18.64 9.51 -2.62
C ARG A 46 18.55 10.83 -3.39
N SER A 47 18.07 10.81 -4.63
CA SER A 47 17.85 12.02 -5.45
C SER A 47 16.83 12.99 -4.84
N ARG A 48 16.06 12.53 -3.85
CA ARG A 48 15.03 13.34 -3.17
C ARG A 48 15.50 13.99 -1.88
N ASN A 49 16.74 13.78 -1.43
CA ASN A 49 17.22 14.33 -0.15
C ASN A 49 17.09 15.87 -0.03
N GLY A 50 17.15 16.60 -1.15
CA GLY A 50 17.00 18.07 -1.16
C GLY A 50 15.55 18.57 -1.03
N VAL A 51 14.56 17.68 -1.05
CA VAL A 51 13.14 18.08 -0.97
C VAL A 51 12.80 18.52 0.45
N LYS A 52 12.33 19.77 0.58
CA LYS A 52 12.02 20.41 1.86
C LYS A 52 10.64 20.08 2.42
N ASP A 53 9.74 19.50 1.66
CA ASP A 53 8.40 19.17 2.14
C ASP A 53 8.02 17.74 1.75
N VAL A 54 7.58 16.93 2.72
CA VAL A 54 7.14 15.55 2.47
C VAL A 54 5.91 15.51 1.56
N ARG A 55 5.07 16.56 1.57
CA ARG A 55 3.89 16.68 0.71
C ARG A 55 4.24 16.64 -0.77
N VAL A 56 5.44 17.12 -1.15
CA VAL A 56 5.94 17.01 -2.53
C VAL A 56 6.16 15.54 -2.90
N ILE A 57 6.81 14.77 -2.02
CA ILE A 57 7.03 13.33 -2.23
C ILE A 57 5.70 12.58 -2.28
N ILE A 58 4.77 12.92 -1.39
CA ILE A 58 3.42 12.34 -1.34
C ILE A 58 2.68 12.59 -2.66
N ARG A 59 2.72 13.83 -3.17
CA ARG A 59 2.10 14.19 -4.46
C ARG A 59 2.63 13.33 -5.61
N ASP A 60 3.93 13.03 -5.62
CA ASP A 60 4.54 12.22 -6.68
C ASP A 60 4.21 10.71 -6.53
N ILE A 61 4.04 10.23 -5.29
CA ILE A 61 3.67 8.83 -5.01
C ILE A 61 2.18 8.56 -5.31
N ASN A 62 1.31 9.51 -5.03
CA ASN A 62 -0.15 9.33 -5.10
C ASN A 62 -0.65 8.81 -6.47
N PRO A 63 -0.22 9.32 -7.63
CA PRO A 63 -0.62 8.79 -8.93
C PRO A 63 -0.27 7.31 -9.12
N VAL A 64 0.89 6.88 -8.62
CA VAL A 64 1.32 5.47 -8.67
C VAL A 64 0.40 4.59 -7.83
N LEU A 65 0.07 5.03 -6.62
CA LEU A 65 -0.84 4.31 -5.73
C LEU A 65 -2.26 4.25 -6.32
N ARG A 66 -2.79 5.38 -6.80
CA ARG A 66 -4.12 5.45 -7.41
C ARG A 66 -4.23 4.55 -8.63
N GLY A 67 -3.28 4.63 -9.57
CA GLY A 67 -3.29 3.80 -10.77
C GLY A 67 -3.17 2.30 -10.45
N TRP A 68 -2.24 1.94 -9.57
CA TRP A 68 -2.04 0.55 -9.15
C TRP A 68 -3.24 0.02 -8.37
N GLY A 69 -3.76 0.80 -7.42
CA GLY A 69 -4.94 0.47 -6.64
C GLY A 69 -6.17 0.27 -7.51
N ASN A 70 -6.45 1.21 -8.42
CA ASN A 70 -7.58 1.10 -9.34
C ASN A 70 -7.55 -0.17 -10.19
N TYR A 71 -6.38 -0.59 -10.67
CA TYR A 71 -6.23 -1.82 -11.44
C TYR A 71 -6.51 -3.10 -10.62
N PHE A 72 -6.12 -3.10 -9.33
CA PHE A 72 -6.23 -4.26 -8.45
C PHE A 72 -7.42 -4.18 -7.47
N ARG A 73 -8.28 -3.17 -7.56
CA ARG A 73 -9.35 -2.91 -6.58
C ARG A 73 -10.42 -4.01 -6.48
N THR A 74 -10.37 -5.06 -7.30
CA THR A 74 -11.37 -6.15 -7.27
C THR A 74 -10.78 -7.45 -6.74
N GLY A 75 -11.62 -8.24 -6.08
CA GLY A 75 -11.24 -9.54 -5.53
C GLY A 75 -10.58 -9.44 -4.15
N ASN A 76 -9.46 -10.14 -3.97
CA ASN A 76 -8.83 -10.41 -2.68
C ASN A 76 -7.56 -9.55 -2.49
N ALA A 77 -7.64 -8.27 -2.84
CA ALA A 77 -6.48 -7.38 -2.85
C ALA A 77 -6.21 -6.68 -1.51
N ALA A 78 -7.13 -6.71 -0.54
CA ALA A 78 -7.05 -5.94 0.71
C ALA A 78 -5.74 -6.16 1.48
N ALA A 79 -5.33 -7.41 1.67
CA ALA A 79 -4.06 -7.73 2.34
C ALA A 79 -2.84 -7.18 1.57
N LYS A 80 -2.88 -7.18 0.24
CA LYS A 80 -1.81 -6.63 -0.60
C LYS A 80 -1.80 -5.11 -0.60
N PHE A 81 -2.96 -4.47 -0.48
CA PHE A 81 -3.09 -3.03 -0.34
C PHE A 81 -2.45 -2.56 0.98
N ASN A 82 -2.77 -3.23 2.08
CA ASN A 82 -2.15 -2.93 3.38
C ASN A 82 -0.61 -3.09 3.34
N GLN A 83 -0.10 -4.12 2.68
CA GLN A 83 1.35 -4.30 2.50
C GLN A 83 2.02 -3.15 1.74
N VAL A 84 1.33 -2.57 0.74
CA VAL A 84 1.85 -1.40 0.02
C VAL A 84 1.74 -0.14 0.87
N ASP A 85 0.63 0.10 1.55
CA ASP A 85 0.45 1.25 2.45
C ASP A 85 1.54 1.27 3.54
N ASP A 86 1.82 0.12 4.18
CA ASP A 86 2.87 -0.01 5.18
C ASP A 86 4.26 0.23 4.61
N TYR A 87 4.52 -0.25 3.39
CA TYR A 87 5.78 0.00 2.70
C TYR A 87 5.97 1.50 2.43
N VAL A 88 4.96 2.17 1.88
CA VAL A 88 5.00 3.61 1.58
C VAL A 88 5.25 4.41 2.85
N ARG A 89 4.49 4.15 3.92
CA ARG A 89 4.68 4.77 5.23
C ARG A 89 6.12 4.59 5.74
N SER A 90 6.65 3.37 5.70
CA SER A 90 8.02 3.08 6.13
C SER A 90 9.07 3.86 5.33
N ARG A 91 8.83 4.06 4.02
CA ARG A 91 9.72 4.85 3.15
C ARG A 91 9.65 6.35 3.44
N LEU A 92 8.45 6.90 3.64
CA LEU A 92 8.27 8.31 4.00
C LEU A 92 8.84 8.61 5.40
N ARG A 93 8.62 7.72 6.37
CA ARG A 93 9.23 7.83 7.71
C ARG A 93 10.76 7.85 7.61
N ARG A 94 11.36 6.91 6.86
CA ARG A 94 12.82 6.88 6.62
C ARG A 94 13.33 8.13 5.92
N PHE A 95 12.58 8.66 4.97
CA PHE A 95 12.91 9.92 4.30
C PHE A 95 12.97 11.08 5.30
N LEU A 96 11.96 11.22 6.17
CA LEU A 96 11.91 12.25 7.22
C LEU A 96 13.03 12.10 8.26
N VAL A 97 13.28 10.86 8.75
CA VAL A 97 14.40 10.54 9.66
C VAL A 97 15.71 11.02 9.06
N LYS A 98 16.00 10.60 7.83
CA LYS A 98 17.25 10.93 7.15
C LYS A 98 17.41 12.43 6.95
N ARG A 99 16.30 13.11 6.62
CA ARG A 99 16.28 14.55 6.36
C ARG A 99 16.45 15.38 7.64
N LYS A 100 16.01 14.88 8.80
CA LYS A 100 16.32 15.47 10.10
C LYS A 100 17.77 15.20 10.51
N GLY A 101 18.31 14.02 10.18
CA GLY A 101 19.71 13.67 10.44
C GLY A 101 20.05 13.84 11.92
N ARG A 102 21.15 14.53 12.22
CA ARG A 102 21.59 14.85 13.60
C ARG A 102 20.61 15.72 14.40
N ASN A 103 19.66 16.39 13.74
CA ASN A 103 18.67 17.24 14.39
C ASN A 103 17.39 16.47 14.79
N LEU A 104 17.34 15.15 14.59
CA LEU A 104 16.20 14.32 14.99
C LEU A 104 16.20 14.15 16.51
N ARG A 105 15.10 14.56 17.16
CA ARG A 105 14.95 14.39 18.61
C ARG A 105 14.42 12.99 18.95
N ALA A 106 14.73 12.51 20.15
CA ALA A 106 14.16 11.27 20.68
C ALA A 106 12.62 11.36 20.67
N GLY A 107 11.96 10.28 20.22
CA GLY A 107 10.49 10.21 20.08
C GLY A 107 9.87 11.03 18.95
N GLU A 108 10.63 11.90 18.26
CA GLU A 108 10.07 12.73 17.17
C GLU A 108 9.58 11.88 15.99
N ALA A 109 10.32 10.80 15.67
CA ALA A 109 9.95 9.90 14.59
C ALA A 109 8.69 9.06 14.86
N ASP A 110 8.22 9.01 16.10
CA ASP A 110 7.01 8.26 16.50
C ASP A 110 5.74 9.06 16.18
N ARG A 111 5.85 10.38 16.03
CA ARG A 111 4.77 11.26 15.57
C ARG A 111 4.40 11.03 14.11
N TRP A 112 5.30 10.45 13.32
CA TRP A 112 5.05 10.13 11.90
C TRP A 112 4.27 8.82 11.78
N THR A 113 3.05 8.83 12.33
CA THR A 113 2.10 7.73 12.31
C THR A 113 1.52 7.53 10.91
N ARG A 114 0.67 6.50 10.75
CA ARG A 114 -0.07 6.31 9.50
C ARG A 114 -0.97 7.52 9.21
N ASP A 115 -1.69 8.00 10.23
CA ASP A 115 -2.66 9.09 10.07
C ASP A 115 -1.98 10.42 9.76
N PHE A 116 -0.82 10.70 10.36
CA PHE A 116 0.02 11.85 9.99
C PHE A 116 0.20 11.95 8.47
N PHE A 117 0.60 10.86 7.80
CA PHE A 117 0.81 10.91 6.35
C PHE A 117 -0.50 11.10 5.56
N HIS A 118 -1.61 10.54 6.03
CA HIS A 118 -2.92 10.70 5.38
C HIS A 118 -3.46 12.13 5.53
N GLU A 119 -3.31 12.74 6.70
CA GLU A 119 -3.61 14.16 6.93
C GLU A 119 -2.75 15.07 6.03
N HIS A 120 -1.53 14.64 5.71
CA HIS A 120 -0.64 15.31 4.74
C HIS A 120 -0.93 14.93 3.27
N GLY A 121 -2.07 14.27 3.00
CA GLY A 121 -2.57 14.00 1.65
C GLY A 121 -2.13 12.66 1.04
N LEU A 122 -1.54 11.73 1.81
CA LEU A 122 -1.19 10.41 1.30
C LEU A 122 -2.44 9.59 0.97
N TYR A 123 -2.52 9.12 -0.27
CA TYR A 123 -3.59 8.22 -0.71
C TYR A 123 -3.56 6.89 0.03
N ARG A 124 -4.71 6.46 0.56
CA ARG A 124 -4.90 5.18 1.26
C ARG A 124 -5.38 4.12 0.27
N LEU A 125 -4.64 3.01 0.12
CA LEU A 125 -5.11 1.87 -0.66
C LEU A 125 -6.11 1.02 0.14
N GLY A 126 -5.84 0.78 1.42
CA GLY A 126 -6.74 0.07 2.32
C GLY A 126 -8.15 0.64 2.28
N GLY A 127 -9.17 -0.22 2.18
CA GLY A 127 -10.57 0.19 2.09
C GLY A 127 -11.06 0.56 0.69
N THR A 128 -10.20 0.57 -0.34
CA THR A 128 -10.62 0.90 -1.73
C THR A 128 -11.01 -0.32 -2.56
N VAL A 129 -10.97 -1.52 -1.97
CA VAL A 129 -11.39 -2.76 -2.65
C VAL A 129 -12.90 -2.73 -2.87
N LYS A 130 -13.34 -2.95 -4.10
CA LYS A 130 -14.73 -3.04 -4.52
C LYS A 130 -15.07 -4.47 -4.89
N TYR A 131 -16.22 -4.93 -4.40
CA TYR A 131 -16.79 -6.23 -4.76
C TYR A 131 -17.95 -6.00 -5.74
N PRO A 132 -18.01 -6.70 -6.88
CA PRO A 132 -19.16 -6.62 -7.76
C PRO A 132 -20.40 -7.17 -7.02
N GLY A 133 -21.50 -6.40 -7.02
CA GLY A 133 -22.78 -6.78 -6.39
C GLY A 133 -23.09 -6.12 -5.04
N ALA A 134 -22.20 -5.30 -4.49
CA ALA A 134 -22.52 -4.43 -3.35
C ALA A 134 -22.88 -3.03 -3.91
N ALA A 135 -24.16 -2.83 -4.22
CA ALA A 135 -24.79 -1.54 -4.48
C ALA A 135 -25.87 -1.32 -3.42
#